data_AF-A0AAV5VU57-F1
#
_entry.id   AF-A0AAV5VU57-F1
#
_cell.length_a   1.000
_cell.length_b   1.000
_cell.length_c   1.000
_cell.angle_alpha   90.00
_cell.angle_beta   90.00
_cell.angle_gamma   90.00
#
_symmetry.space_group_name_H-M   'P 1'
#
loop_
_entity.id
_entity.type
_entity.pdbx_description
1 polymer ?
#
loop_
_entity_poly.entity_id
_entity_poly.type
_entity_poly.pdbx_seq_one_letter_code
_entity_poly.pdbx_strand_id
1 'polypeptide(L)'
;AGYRADKHFPDDLSRTVAGYTMYFDGHIPNNFFDDCNAVGNVAEAKKVMEDKYWCDFNTGRSHIHRAKLSEEEFLAVLGLMFWTTEGVILADNA
;
A
#
# COMPACT_ATOMS: atom_id res chain seq x y z
N ALA A 1 -3.89 -6.12 -0.40
CA ALA A 1 -4.08 -5.06 -1.43
C ALA A 1 -3.93 -5.61 -2.85
N GLY A 2 -2.77 -6.18 -3.23
CA GLY A 2 -2.50 -6.62 -4.61
C GLY A 2 -3.53 -7.56 -5.26
N TYR A 3 -3.96 -8.63 -4.56
CA TYR A 3 -4.92 -9.61 -5.10
C TYR A 3 -6.26 -8.98 -5.53
N ARG A 4 -6.80 -8.09 -4.69
CA ARG A 4 -8.03 -7.35 -5.02
C ARG A 4 -7.77 -6.33 -6.13
N ALA A 5 -6.61 -5.68 -6.13
CA ALA A 5 -6.23 -4.76 -7.19
C ALA A 5 -6.10 -5.47 -8.55
N ASP A 6 -5.70 -6.74 -8.60
CA ASP A 6 -5.71 -7.53 -9.85
C ASP A 6 -7.12 -7.77 -10.38
N LYS A 7 -8.11 -7.92 -9.50
CA LYS A 7 -9.52 -8.05 -9.91
C LYS A 7 -10.11 -6.72 -10.38
N HIS A 8 -9.71 -5.59 -9.80
CA HIS A 8 -10.28 -4.26 -10.10
C HIS A 8 -9.50 -3.47 -11.18
N PHE A 9 -8.19 -3.66 -11.26
CA PHE A 9 -7.26 -2.95 -12.15
C PHE A 9 -6.26 -3.95 -12.76
N PRO A 10 -6.72 -4.90 -13.61
CA PRO A 10 -5.86 -5.97 -14.14
C PRO A 10 -4.72 -5.44 -15.01
N ASP A 11 -4.96 -4.36 -15.75
CA ASP A 11 -4.01 -3.79 -16.71
C ASP A 11 -3.22 -2.59 -16.18
N ASP A 12 -3.56 -2.10 -14.97
CA ASP A 12 -2.95 -0.93 -14.37
C ASP A 12 -2.28 -1.31 -13.03
N LEU A 13 -1.03 -1.76 -13.14
CA LEU A 13 -0.20 -2.10 -11.97
C LEU A 13 0.22 -0.86 -11.17
N SER A 14 0.00 0.36 -11.69
CA SER A 14 0.25 1.59 -10.95
C SER A 14 -0.86 1.90 -9.95
N ARG A 15 -1.94 1.10 -9.89
CA ARG A 15 -3.04 1.22 -8.93
C ARG A 15 -3.08 0.05 -7.97
N THR A 16 -3.33 0.36 -6.70
CA THR A 16 -3.51 -0.64 -5.65
C THR A 16 -4.68 -0.28 -4.76
N VAL A 17 -5.39 -1.26 -4.19
CA VAL A 17 -6.49 -0.95 -3.27
C VAL A 17 -5.97 -0.74 -1.85
N ALA A 18 -6.19 0.46 -1.34
CA ALA A 18 -5.86 0.87 0.03
C ALA A 18 -6.85 0.31 1.06
N GLY A 19 -8.10 0.15 0.64
CA GLY A 19 -9.20 -0.28 1.50
C GLY A 19 -10.25 -1.05 0.71
N TYR A 20 -11.46 -1.13 1.27
CA TYR A 20 -12.60 -1.77 0.61
C TYR A 20 -13.23 -0.85 -0.44
N THR A 21 -13.22 0.46 -0.18
CA THR A 21 -13.82 1.50 -1.03
C THR A 21 -12.78 2.46 -1.61
N MET A 22 -11.51 2.25 -1.32
CA MET A 22 -10.43 3.18 -1.65
C MET A 22 -9.31 2.48 -2.41
N TYR A 23 -8.79 3.18 -3.40
CA TYR A 23 -7.56 2.82 -4.11
C TYR A 23 -6.57 3.97 -4.02
N PHE A 24 -5.30 3.62 -4.15
CA PHE A 24 -4.26 4.59 -4.38
C PHE A 24 -3.92 4.65 -5.88
N ASP A 25 -3.74 5.87 -6.38
CA ASP A 25 -3.05 6.15 -7.62
C ASP A 25 -1.79 7.00 -7.31
N GLY A 26 -0.86 7.07 -8.26
CA GLY A 26 0.40 7.79 -8.07
C GLY A 26 0.28 9.30 -7.86
N HIS A 27 -0.94 9.86 -7.84
CA HIS A 27 -1.19 11.28 -7.66
C HIS A 27 -1.68 11.66 -6.27
N ILE A 28 -1.98 10.69 -5.41
CA ILE A 28 -2.50 10.95 -4.06
C ILE A 28 -1.61 11.85 -3.20
N PRO A 29 -0.25 11.73 -3.21
CA PRO A 29 0.60 12.62 -2.44
C PRO A 29 0.39 14.11 -2.75
N ASN A 30 -0.08 14.46 -3.95
CA ASN A 30 -0.27 15.85 -4.36
C ASN A 30 -1.32 16.56 -3.52
N ASN A 31 -2.43 15.89 -3.24
CA ASN A 31 -3.60 16.50 -2.60
C ASN A 31 -3.89 15.95 -1.20
N PHE A 32 -3.18 14.89 -0.77
CA PHE A 32 -3.43 14.21 0.50
C PHE A 32 -3.28 15.11 1.73
N PHE A 33 -2.48 16.16 1.64
CA PHE A 33 -2.19 17.07 2.75
C PHE A 33 -2.84 18.46 2.58
N ASP A 34 -3.74 18.63 1.61
CA ASP A 34 -4.30 19.95 1.28
C ASP A 34 -5.24 20.50 2.36
N ASP A 35 -5.86 19.62 3.15
CA ASP A 35 -6.67 19.94 4.33
C ASP A 35 -5.86 19.93 5.64
N CYS A 36 -4.54 19.72 5.54
CA CYS A 36 -3.67 19.64 6.70
C CYS A 36 -3.27 21.04 7.16
N ASN A 37 -3.90 21.50 8.24
CA ASN A 37 -3.64 22.81 8.86
C ASN A 37 -2.32 22.86 9.66
N ALA A 38 -1.42 21.88 9.49
CA ALA A 38 -0.40 21.50 10.47
C ALA A 38 0.96 22.21 10.33
N VAL A 39 1.61 22.36 11.49
CA VAL A 39 2.91 22.99 11.81
C VAL A 39 4.13 22.18 11.29
N GLY A 40 3.91 21.10 10.54
CA GLY A 40 4.93 20.16 10.08
C GLY A 40 5.46 20.44 8.67
N ASN A 41 6.57 19.79 8.31
CA ASN A 41 7.15 19.91 6.96
C ASN A 41 6.36 19.05 5.95
N VAL A 42 5.26 19.61 5.42
CA VAL A 42 4.40 18.96 4.42
C VAL A 42 5.19 18.56 3.16
N ALA A 43 6.19 19.34 2.75
CA ALA A 43 6.99 19.01 1.58
C ALA A 43 7.79 17.71 1.76
N GLU A 44 8.37 17.51 2.94
CA GLU A 44 9.08 16.26 3.25
C GLU A 44 8.10 15.08 3.37
N ALA A 45 6.93 15.29 4.01
CA ALA A 45 5.90 14.26 4.10
C ALA A 45 5.41 13.82 2.71
N LYS A 46 5.17 14.77 1.79
CA LYS A 46 4.82 14.48 0.39
C LYS A 46 5.89 13.65 -0.30
N LYS A 47 7.17 14.01 -0.14
CA LYS A 47 8.31 13.29 -0.71
C LYS A 47 8.42 11.86 -0.18
N VAL A 48 8.30 11.66 1.13
CA VAL A 48 8.33 10.32 1.74
C VAL A 48 7.16 9.47 1.25
N MET A 49 5.96 10.05 1.14
CA MET A 49 4.79 9.34 0.64
C MET A 49 4.95 8.93 -0.82
N GLU A 50 5.49 9.81 -1.66
CA GLU A 50 5.79 9.53 -3.07
C GLU A 50 6.84 8.42 -3.21
N ASP A 51 7.94 8.48 -2.46
CA ASP A 51 8.97 7.44 -2.47
C ASP A 51 8.40 6.08 -2.04
N LYS A 52 7.62 6.06 -0.95
CA LYS A 52 6.93 4.84 -0.48
C LYS A 52 5.94 4.29 -1.51
N TYR A 53 5.25 5.17 -2.23
CA TYR A 53 4.34 4.78 -3.29
C TYR A 53 5.06 4.06 -4.44
N TRP A 54 6.10 4.69 -4.99
CA TRP A 54 6.80 4.17 -6.15
C TRP A 54 7.69 2.97 -5.81
N CYS A 55 8.28 2.93 -4.63
CA CYS A 55 9.19 1.85 -4.23
C CYS A 55 8.45 0.65 -3.63
N ASP A 56 7.66 0.84 -2.57
CA ASP A 56 7.15 -0.29 -1.78
C ASP A 56 5.82 -0.82 -2.35
N PHE A 57 4.89 0.07 -2.67
CA PHE A 57 3.56 -0.33 -3.12
C PHE A 57 3.56 -0.93 -4.54
N ASN A 58 4.25 -0.29 -5.50
CA ASN A 58 4.34 -0.82 -6.87
C ASN A 58 5.12 -2.13 -6.94
N THR A 59 6.21 -2.26 -6.18
CA THR A 59 6.98 -3.50 -6.13
C THR A 59 6.13 -4.62 -5.54
N GLY A 60 5.48 -4.40 -4.38
CA GLY A 60 4.57 -5.36 -3.77
C GLY A 60 3.42 -5.75 -4.70
N ARG A 61 2.82 -4.78 -5.40
CA ARG A 61 1.76 -4.99 -6.40
C ARG A 61 2.22 -5.91 -7.54
N SER A 62 3.42 -5.68 -8.04
CA SER A 62 4.03 -6.47 -9.12
C SER A 62 4.38 -7.90 -8.69
N HIS A 63 4.79 -8.10 -7.43
CA HIS A 63 5.02 -9.44 -6.89
C HIS A 63 3.73 -10.25 -6.79
N ILE A 64 2.67 -9.66 -6.24
CA ILE A 64 1.37 -10.34 -6.11
C ILE A 64 0.75 -10.65 -7.48
N HIS A 65 0.83 -9.72 -8.44
CA HIS A 65 0.37 -9.95 -9.81
C HIS A 65 1.05 -11.16 -10.46
N ARG A 66 2.38 -11.24 -10.34
CA ARG A 66 3.16 -12.35 -10.91
C ARG A 66 2.89 -13.69 -10.23
N ALA A 67 2.59 -13.68 -8.94
CA ALA A 67 2.30 -14.90 -8.19
C ALA A 67 1.00 -15.58 -8.63
N LYS A 68 0.07 -14.85 -9.27
CA LYS A 68 -1.22 -15.37 -9.78
C LYS A 68 -1.95 -16.25 -8.76
N LEU A 69 -1.98 -15.80 -7.52
CA LEU A 69 -2.57 -16.53 -6.40
C LEU A 69 -4.05 -16.84 -6.66
N SER A 70 -4.50 -18.04 -6.31
CA SER A 70 -5.93 -18.32 -6.09
C SER A 70 -6.45 -17.54 -4.88
N GLU A 71 -7.77 -17.56 -4.65
CA GLU A 71 -8.34 -16.93 -3.47
C GLU A 71 -7.87 -17.60 -2.16
N GLU A 72 -7.83 -18.93 -2.16
CA GLU A 72 -7.35 -19.74 -1.04
C GLU A 72 -5.87 -19.49 -0.75
N GLU A 73 -5.04 -19.43 -1.80
CA GLU A 73 -3.61 -19.12 -1.67
C GLU A 73 -3.39 -17.70 -1.15
N PHE A 74 -4.19 -16.73 -1.61
CA PHE A 74 -4.15 -15.36 -1.09
C PHE A 74 -4.51 -15.31 0.40
N LEU A 75 -5.56 -16.02 0.83
CA LEU A 75 -5.96 -16.09 2.24
C LEU A 75 -4.90 -16.76 3.10
N ALA A 76 -4.25 -17.82 2.61
CA ALA A 76 -3.16 -18.49 3.31
C ALA A 76 -1.95 -17.54 3.50
N VAL A 77 -1.55 -16.81 2.45
CA VAL A 77 -0.49 -15.80 2.53
C VAL A 77 -0.87 -14.69 3.51
N LEU A 78 -2.11 -14.22 3.50
CA LEU A 78 -2.59 -13.20 4.44
C LEU A 78 -2.52 -13.70 5.90
N GLY A 79 -2.91 -14.95 6.14
CA GLY A 79 -2.77 -15.59 7.46
C GLY A 79 -1.30 -15.67 7.92
N LEU A 80 -0.39 -16.05 7.01
CA LEU A 80 1.05 -16.05 7.30
C LEU A 80 1.57 -14.66 7.65
N MET A 81 1.15 -13.61 6.92
CA MET A 81 1.55 -12.24 7.25
C MET A 81 1.16 -11.89 8.69
N PHE A 82 -0.11 -12.11 9.07
CA PHE A 82 -0.58 -11.83 10.42
C PHE A 82 0.20 -12.63 11.48
N TRP A 83 0.40 -13.92 11.25
CA TRP A 83 1.18 -14.79 12.14
C TRP A 83 2.61 -14.28 12.33
N THR A 84 3.28 -13.89 11.24
CA THR A 84 4.67 -13.39 11.31
C THR A 84 4.80 -12.01 11.95
N THR A 85 3.73 -11.23 11.97
CA THR A 85 3.69 -9.91 12.62
C THR A 85 3.19 -9.97 14.07
N GLU A 86 2.72 -11.13 14.53
CA GLU A 86 2.27 -11.32 15.91
C GLU A 86 3.45 -11.14 16.87
N GLY A 87 3.33 -10.17 17.79
CA GLY A 87 4.36 -9.87 18.78
C GLY A 87 5.45 -8.89 18.32
N VAL A 88 5.35 -8.30 17.11
CA VAL A 88 6.21 -7.18 16.73
C VAL A 88 5.84 -5.96 17.57
N ILE A 89 6.65 -5.66 18.58
CA ILE A 89 6.58 -4.38 19.32
C ILE A 89 7.04 -3.30 18.35
N LEU A 90 6.11 -2.46 17.88
CA LEU A 90 6.45 -1.25 17.16
C LEU A 90 7.21 -0.35 18.14
N ALA A 91 8.51 -0.16 17.92
CA ALA A 91 9.31 0.74 18.74
C ALA A 91 8.84 2.18 18.50
N ASP A 92 8.17 2.76 19.48
CA ASP A 92 7.95 4.21 19.58
C ASP A 92 9.29 4.87 19.90
N ASN A 93 10.10 5.12 18.86
CA ASN A 93 11.21 6.05 18.98
C ASN A 93 10.63 7.47 18.82
N ALA A 94 10.33 8.07 19.97
CA ALA A 94 9.99 9.48 20.15
C ALA A 94 11.14 10.42 19.78
#